data_AF-A0A352VUI3-F1
#
_entry.id   AF-A0A352VUI3-F1
#
_cell.length_a   1.000
_cell.length_b   1.000
_cell.length_c   1.000
_cell.angle_alpha   90.00
_cell.angle_beta   90.00
_cell.angle_gamma   90.00
#
_symmetry.space_group_name_H-M   'P 1'
#
loop_
_entity.id
_entity.type
_entity.pdbx_description
1 polymer ?
#
loop_
_entity_poly.entity_id
_entity_poly.type
_entity_poly.pdbx_seq_one_letter_code
_entity_poly.pdbx_strand_id
1 'polypeptide(L)'
;MKYKNKNIKDVTLEMSLKPFKKTDKKYIEQVITEMFRQWDALTRYADQISILLWTSDGSQILDYTGNMNEEMEWARYIGGANPRRKIPGDPEGIGLHSRFHNYIDNPPVITYKTLRSIIECLKKTGKKITGKPIRVGETFDPGPEFAKSSFKYERHNEVCRGGTMGDKSFICCYADLNGDNRRYAGFPNGIPDKTPFGVFLGRQCAHYLKDLGFDYIWFSNGFGFGVETWGATGSVFNGETFDVLAIEESKDKMLIFWRAFFKECPGLAVETRGTNLSTGMDLSSDAAPVKQIYEQFDITPPPNSPWAALNGDFGLELIGYMSHIAELPGKDYRFRFYIHDPWWNNSPWLDRYMRKAHDIYLPLSVGRINENSVIENPSLINILTVDDSFGNMPVECPNETIPHILRGYEEFPDVPGPFVWVYPFDEYHDLTFSKPERISEVFFGDWFIRDAVNNGLPLNTVASGRIFKTTMENNPAFYQDRIIVTIVPEAESSLEASIFTFLGQGGKVLLYGPLTHASQRLLDLLGMEISTPLSGTMEIEHKITEDIVESGVYPRQIEH
;
A
#
# COMPACT_ATOMS: atom_id res chain seq x y z
N MET A 1 34.59 4.62 -12.01
CA MET A 1 33.30 5.15 -11.54
C MET A 1 33.19 4.87 -10.06
N LYS A 2 33.18 5.91 -9.21
CA LYS A 2 32.77 5.75 -7.81
C LYS A 2 31.26 5.56 -7.85
N TYR A 3 30.78 4.34 -7.63
CA TYR A 3 29.35 4.10 -7.43
C TYR A 3 28.87 5.07 -6.35
N LYS A 4 27.85 5.90 -6.65
CA LYS A 4 27.15 6.67 -5.60
C LYS A 4 26.79 5.67 -4.51
N ASN A 5 27.09 6.01 -3.25
CA ASN A 5 26.90 5.10 -2.12
C ASN A 5 25.42 4.66 -2.11
N LYS A 6 25.14 3.39 -2.45
CA LYS A 6 23.77 2.87 -2.50
C LYS A 6 23.30 2.77 -1.05
N ASN A 7 22.55 3.78 -0.59
CA ASN A 7 22.05 3.85 0.78
C ASN A 7 20.81 2.94 0.95
N ILE A 8 20.97 1.64 0.67
CA ILE A 8 19.93 0.65 0.86
C ILE A 8 20.05 0.17 2.31
N LYS A 9 19.09 0.56 3.16
CA LYS A 9 19.07 0.15 4.56
C LYS A 9 18.58 -1.28 4.72
N ASP A 10 17.53 -1.65 3.98
CA ASP A 10 16.95 -2.98 4.06
C ASP A 10 16.47 -3.48 2.69
N VAL A 11 16.68 -4.77 2.44
CA VAL A 11 16.04 -5.51 1.36
C VAL A 11 15.18 -6.59 2.00
N THR A 12 13.88 -6.49 1.81
CA THR A 12 12.91 -7.49 2.22
C THR A 12 12.65 -8.46 1.08
N LEU A 13 12.95 -9.75 1.31
CA LEU A 13 12.52 -10.84 0.45
C LEU A 13 11.21 -11.39 1.01
N GLU A 14 10.11 -11.17 0.31
CA GLU A 14 8.82 -11.74 0.69
C GLU A 14 8.72 -13.16 0.15
N MET A 15 8.21 -14.11 0.95
CA MET A 15 8.06 -15.49 0.50
C MET A 15 6.91 -16.20 1.18
N SER A 16 6.28 -17.15 0.49
CA SER A 16 5.33 -18.08 1.10
C SER A 16 6.06 -19.25 1.80
N LEU A 17 5.30 -20.16 2.42
CA LEU A 17 5.85 -21.41 2.95
C LEU A 17 5.96 -22.53 1.90
N LYS A 18 5.46 -22.33 0.68
CA LYS A 18 5.42 -23.34 -0.39
C LYS A 18 6.79 -23.88 -0.82
N PRO A 19 7.90 -23.12 -0.76
CA PRO A 19 9.22 -23.67 -1.04
C PRO A 19 9.63 -24.80 -0.08
N PHE A 20 9.11 -24.80 1.15
CA PHE A 20 9.40 -25.79 2.19
C PHE A 20 8.57 -27.07 2.03
N LYS A 21 8.68 -27.73 0.88
CA LYS A 21 7.98 -28.98 0.52
C LYS A 21 8.26 -30.15 1.50
N LYS A 22 9.30 -30.05 2.32
CA LYS A 22 9.61 -30.96 3.44
C LYS A 22 10.00 -30.17 4.69
N THR A 23 9.71 -30.74 5.85
CA THR A 23 9.93 -30.10 7.16
C THR A 23 11.21 -30.56 7.85
N ASP A 24 12.02 -31.42 7.21
CA ASP A 24 13.31 -31.82 7.76
C ASP A 24 14.32 -30.67 7.66
N LYS A 25 15.19 -30.57 8.67
CA LYS A 25 16.13 -29.46 8.83
C LYS A 25 17.04 -29.26 7.62
N LYS A 26 17.48 -30.35 6.97
CA LYS A 26 18.39 -30.29 5.84
C LYS A 26 17.71 -29.67 4.63
N TYR A 27 16.47 -30.08 4.34
CA TYR A 27 15.69 -29.50 3.25
C TYR A 27 15.40 -28.01 3.49
N ILE A 28 14.98 -27.64 4.70
CA ILE A 28 14.76 -26.23 5.08
C ILE A 28 16.02 -25.39 4.86
N GLU A 29 17.19 -25.86 5.35
CA GLU A 29 18.46 -25.15 5.17
C GLU A 29 18.86 -25.02 3.69
N GLN A 30 18.55 -26.01 2.85
CA GLN A 30 18.82 -25.95 1.41
C GLN A 30 17.98 -24.88 0.71
N VAL A 31 16.67 -24.82 0.98
CA VAL A 31 15.76 -23.80 0.43
C VAL A 31 16.26 -22.40 0.80
N ILE A 32 16.57 -22.19 2.07
CA ILE A 32 17.04 -20.89 2.58
C ILE A 32 18.38 -20.51 1.95
N THR A 33 19.31 -21.46 1.85
CA THR A 33 20.61 -21.22 1.20
C THR A 33 20.45 -20.80 -0.25
N GLU A 34 19.54 -21.46 -0.98
CA GLU A 34 19.28 -21.14 -2.38
C GLU A 34 18.67 -19.74 -2.53
N MET A 35 17.68 -19.38 -1.72
CA MET A 35 17.09 -18.03 -1.72
C MET A 35 18.17 -16.95 -1.53
N PHE A 36 19.00 -17.04 -0.48
CA PHE A 36 20.06 -16.05 -0.26
C PHE A 36 21.10 -16.02 -1.38
N ARG A 37 21.41 -17.17 -2.00
CA ARG A 37 22.31 -17.26 -3.14
C ARG A 37 21.75 -16.53 -4.37
N GLN A 38 20.47 -16.73 -4.68
CA GLN A 38 19.81 -16.10 -5.84
C GLN A 38 19.75 -14.58 -5.72
N TRP A 39 19.54 -14.07 -4.51
CA TRP A 39 19.35 -12.64 -4.23
C TRP A 39 20.61 -11.91 -3.72
N ASP A 40 21.77 -12.57 -3.68
CA ASP A 40 23.04 -11.99 -3.21
C ASP A 40 23.41 -10.71 -3.94
N ALA A 41 23.20 -10.67 -5.26
CA ALA A 41 23.57 -9.52 -6.10
C ALA A 41 22.84 -8.23 -5.70
N LEU A 42 21.64 -8.33 -5.12
CA LEU A 42 20.90 -7.20 -4.56
C LEU A 42 21.25 -7.01 -3.08
N THR A 43 21.07 -8.06 -2.28
CA THR A 43 21.16 -8.01 -0.82
C THR A 43 22.56 -7.66 -0.30
N ARG A 44 23.62 -7.84 -1.09
CA ARG A 44 24.98 -7.41 -0.71
C ARG A 44 25.12 -5.90 -0.54
N TYR A 45 24.24 -5.09 -1.13
CA TYR A 45 24.25 -3.63 -0.99
C TYR A 45 23.43 -3.12 0.20
N ALA A 46 22.68 -3.99 0.89
CA ALA A 46 21.82 -3.59 2.00
C ALA A 46 22.54 -3.63 3.36
N ASP A 47 22.20 -2.78 4.32
CA ASP A 47 22.75 -2.88 5.68
C ASP A 47 22.14 -4.08 6.46
N GLN A 48 20.87 -4.36 6.21
CA GLN A 48 20.09 -5.46 6.78
C GLN A 48 19.33 -6.21 5.67
N ILE A 49 18.92 -7.44 5.97
CA ILE A 49 17.99 -8.18 5.11
C ILE A 49 16.80 -8.64 5.96
N SER A 50 15.60 -8.31 5.51
CA SER A 50 14.35 -8.77 6.10
C SER A 50 13.75 -9.90 5.27
N ILE A 51 13.05 -10.81 5.93
CA ILE A 51 12.23 -11.84 5.28
C ILE A 51 10.79 -11.61 5.73
N LEU A 52 9.88 -11.33 4.80
CA LEU A 52 8.46 -11.26 5.13
C LEU A 52 7.81 -12.59 4.76
N LEU A 53 7.36 -13.34 5.77
CA LEU A 53 6.68 -14.60 5.55
C LEU A 53 5.20 -14.38 5.33
N TRP A 54 4.74 -14.75 4.15
CA TRP A 54 3.35 -14.96 3.81
C TRP A 54 2.94 -16.35 4.26
N THR A 55 2.90 -16.58 5.57
CA THR A 55 2.58 -17.91 6.09
C THR A 55 1.13 -18.29 5.82
N SER A 56 0.23 -17.30 5.86
CA SER A 56 -1.21 -17.38 5.69
C SER A 56 -1.76 -15.95 5.47
N ASP A 57 -3.04 -15.69 5.77
CA ASP A 57 -3.69 -14.37 5.76
C ASP A 57 -3.88 -13.76 7.17
N GLY A 58 -3.13 -14.22 8.16
CA GLY A 58 -3.36 -13.89 9.57
C GLY A 58 -4.28 -14.87 10.28
N SER A 59 -4.92 -15.83 9.60
CA SER A 59 -5.76 -16.86 10.26
C SER A 59 -4.98 -17.71 11.27
N GLN A 60 -3.71 -18.01 11.00
CA GLN A 60 -2.79 -18.67 11.92
C GLN A 60 -2.52 -17.85 13.20
N ILE A 61 -2.61 -16.52 13.14
CA ILE A 61 -2.52 -15.64 14.32
C ILE A 61 -3.84 -15.68 15.09
N LEU A 62 -4.96 -15.56 14.36
CA LEU A 62 -6.31 -15.52 14.93
C LEU A 62 -6.70 -16.82 15.65
N ASP A 63 -6.19 -17.97 15.20
CA ASP A 63 -6.45 -19.29 15.79
C ASP A 63 -5.36 -19.78 16.77
N TYR A 64 -4.31 -19.00 17.02
CA TYR A 64 -3.19 -19.45 17.87
C TYR A 64 -3.60 -19.60 19.34
N THR A 65 -3.38 -20.80 19.90
CA THR A 65 -3.77 -21.18 21.28
C THR A 65 -2.63 -21.13 22.30
N GLY A 66 -1.39 -20.90 21.84
CA GLY A 66 -0.16 -21.05 22.62
C GLY A 66 0.49 -22.44 22.53
N ASN A 67 -0.10 -23.38 21.78
CA ASN A 67 0.40 -24.75 21.68
C ASN A 67 1.27 -24.96 20.43
N MET A 68 2.58 -25.08 20.63
CA MET A 68 3.54 -25.22 19.53
C MET A 68 3.36 -26.49 18.68
N ASN A 69 2.70 -27.53 19.19
CA ASN A 69 2.52 -28.78 18.47
C ASN A 69 1.25 -28.82 17.59
N GLU A 70 0.40 -27.80 17.68
CA GLU A 70 -0.80 -27.72 16.83
C GLU A 70 -0.42 -27.44 15.38
N GLU A 71 -1.12 -28.13 14.47
CA GLU A 71 -1.12 -27.82 13.05
C GLU A 71 -1.77 -26.45 12.83
N MET A 72 -1.12 -25.61 12.03
CA MET A 72 -1.62 -24.30 11.68
C MET A 72 -2.22 -24.33 10.27
N GLU A 73 -3.28 -23.56 10.04
CA GLU A 73 -3.75 -23.31 8.69
C GLU A 73 -2.82 -22.31 7.99
N TRP A 74 -2.33 -22.68 6.81
CA TRP A 74 -1.30 -21.92 6.09
C TRP A 74 -1.61 -21.87 4.59
N ALA A 75 -0.98 -20.94 3.88
CA ALA A 75 -1.24 -20.61 2.48
C ALA A 75 -0.75 -21.66 1.47
N ARG A 76 -1.28 -22.88 1.58
CA ARG A 76 -0.96 -24.02 0.70
C ARG A 76 -1.82 -24.07 -0.57
N TYR A 77 -2.63 -23.05 -0.83
CA TYR A 77 -3.59 -23.05 -1.92
C TYR A 77 -3.16 -22.19 -3.10
N ILE A 78 -3.67 -22.49 -4.28
CA ILE A 78 -3.68 -21.63 -5.46
C ILE A 78 -5.14 -21.34 -5.79
N GLY A 79 -5.51 -20.06 -5.91
CA GLY A 79 -6.89 -19.58 -6.04
C GLY A 79 -7.53 -19.17 -4.71
N GLY A 80 -8.74 -18.62 -4.78
CA GLY A 80 -9.42 -18.03 -3.62
C GLY A 80 -9.86 -19.08 -2.59
N ALA A 81 -9.22 -19.09 -1.41
CA ALA A 81 -9.46 -20.10 -0.38
C ALA A 81 -10.87 -20.04 0.26
N ASN A 82 -11.48 -18.84 0.32
CA ASN A 82 -12.81 -18.63 0.89
C ASN A 82 -13.72 -17.85 -0.08
N PRO A 83 -14.23 -18.47 -1.16
CA PRO A 83 -15.05 -17.76 -2.16
C PRO A 83 -16.32 -17.14 -1.53
N ARG A 84 -16.56 -15.85 -1.79
CA ARG A 84 -17.66 -15.06 -1.17
C ARG A 84 -18.76 -14.65 -2.14
N ARG A 85 -18.58 -14.90 -3.44
CA ARG A 85 -19.59 -14.66 -4.47
C ARG A 85 -19.43 -15.64 -5.61
N LYS A 86 -20.49 -15.81 -6.40
CA LYS A 86 -20.40 -16.47 -7.70
C LYS A 86 -19.67 -15.55 -8.67
N ILE A 87 -18.74 -16.10 -9.46
CA ILE A 87 -17.97 -15.35 -10.43
C ILE A 87 -18.75 -15.29 -11.76
N PRO A 88 -19.06 -14.10 -12.29
CA PRO A 88 -19.67 -13.97 -13.60
C PRO A 88 -18.80 -14.62 -14.68
N GLY A 89 -19.43 -15.35 -15.62
CA GLY A 89 -18.70 -16.04 -16.69
C GLY A 89 -18.04 -17.37 -16.30
N ASP A 90 -18.17 -17.82 -15.05
CA ASP A 90 -17.64 -19.10 -14.57
C ASP A 90 -18.75 -19.97 -13.93
N PRO A 91 -19.75 -20.42 -14.72
CA PRO A 91 -20.93 -21.13 -14.19
C PRO A 91 -20.58 -22.48 -13.55
N GLU A 92 -19.47 -23.10 -13.97
CA GLU A 92 -18.98 -24.37 -13.44
C GLU A 92 -18.04 -24.21 -12.22
N GLY A 93 -17.69 -22.96 -11.88
CA GLY A 93 -16.80 -22.64 -10.78
C GLY A 93 -15.44 -23.30 -10.93
N ILE A 94 -14.89 -23.28 -12.14
CA ILE A 94 -13.61 -23.91 -12.50
C ILE A 94 -12.44 -22.92 -12.41
N GLY A 95 -12.72 -21.62 -12.52
CA GLY A 95 -11.70 -20.58 -12.43
C GLY A 95 -11.15 -20.46 -11.01
N LEU A 96 -9.89 -20.00 -10.91
CA LEU A 96 -9.22 -19.84 -9.62
C LEU A 96 -9.94 -18.84 -8.69
N HIS A 97 -10.74 -17.92 -9.23
CA HIS A 97 -11.56 -16.99 -8.43
C HIS A 97 -12.77 -17.68 -7.78
N SER A 98 -13.20 -18.81 -8.33
CA SER A 98 -14.32 -19.62 -7.81
C SER A 98 -13.86 -20.82 -6.98
N ARG A 99 -12.63 -21.27 -7.19
CA ARG A 99 -12.10 -22.51 -6.63
C ARG A 99 -10.61 -22.39 -6.31
N PHE A 100 -10.19 -23.11 -5.27
CA PHE A 100 -8.79 -23.27 -4.91
C PHE A 100 -8.31 -24.72 -5.07
N HIS A 101 -7.00 -24.87 -5.23
CA HIS A 101 -6.31 -26.16 -5.31
C HIS A 101 -5.12 -26.17 -4.36
N ASN A 102 -4.75 -27.34 -3.83
CA ASN A 102 -3.45 -27.45 -3.17
C ASN A 102 -2.33 -27.18 -4.19
N TYR A 103 -1.29 -26.47 -3.78
CA TYR A 103 -0.17 -26.13 -4.66
C TYR A 103 0.66 -27.35 -5.09
N ILE A 104 0.63 -28.43 -4.29
CA ILE A 104 1.20 -29.75 -4.61
C ILE A 104 0.31 -30.86 -4.06
N ASP A 105 0.50 -32.08 -4.54
CA ASP A 105 -0.05 -33.27 -3.92
C ASP A 105 0.53 -33.46 -2.52
N ASN A 106 -0.35 -33.70 -1.54
CA ASN A 106 0.01 -33.94 -0.13
C ASN A 106 0.96 -32.86 0.44
N PRO A 107 0.49 -31.60 0.54
CA PRO A 107 1.29 -30.52 1.10
C PRO A 107 1.75 -30.87 2.53
N PRO A 108 2.93 -30.39 2.95
CA PRO A 108 3.46 -30.72 4.27
C PRO A 108 2.56 -30.19 5.39
N VAL A 109 2.46 -30.98 6.45
CA VAL A 109 1.84 -30.55 7.72
C VAL A 109 2.80 -29.58 8.41
N ILE A 110 2.35 -28.35 8.60
CA ILE A 110 3.12 -27.30 9.29
C ILE A 110 2.47 -27.04 10.65
N THR A 111 3.23 -27.26 11.71
CA THR A 111 2.86 -26.86 13.07
C THR A 111 3.52 -25.54 13.43
N TYR A 112 3.05 -24.86 14.48
CA TYR A 112 3.73 -23.65 14.98
C TYR A 112 5.21 -23.93 15.35
N LYS A 113 5.55 -25.13 15.81
CA LYS A 113 6.94 -25.56 16.06
C LYS A 113 7.75 -25.69 14.78
N THR A 114 7.15 -26.21 13.70
CA THR A 114 7.79 -26.25 12.38
C THR A 114 8.05 -24.83 11.89
N LEU A 115 7.08 -23.93 11.97
CA LEU A 115 7.24 -22.54 11.55
C LEU A 115 8.35 -21.83 12.35
N ARG A 116 8.36 -21.97 13.69
CA ARG A 116 9.46 -21.47 14.52
C ARG A 116 10.82 -22.00 14.07
N SER A 117 10.91 -23.30 13.73
CA SER A 117 12.15 -23.90 13.25
C SER A 117 12.61 -23.31 11.90
N ILE A 118 11.67 -22.96 11.02
CA ILE A 118 11.95 -22.25 9.76
C ILE A 118 12.49 -20.86 10.05
N ILE A 119 11.85 -20.08 10.93
CA ILE A 119 12.26 -18.72 11.33
C ILE A 119 13.67 -18.73 11.93
N GLU A 120 13.93 -19.64 12.88
CA GLU A 120 15.25 -19.80 13.50
C GLU A 120 16.32 -20.16 12.44
N CYS A 121 15.96 -21.01 11.45
CA CYS A 121 16.85 -21.37 10.36
C CYS A 121 17.11 -20.17 9.41
N LEU A 122 16.08 -19.38 9.07
CA LEU A 122 16.21 -18.17 8.25
C LEU A 122 17.22 -17.20 8.85
N LYS A 123 17.04 -16.88 10.15
CA LYS A 123 17.94 -15.96 10.87
C LYS A 123 19.36 -16.50 10.94
N LYS A 124 19.53 -17.78 11.30
CA LYS A 124 20.84 -18.40 11.47
C LYS A 124 21.59 -18.55 10.15
N THR A 125 20.95 -19.14 9.15
CA THR A 125 21.56 -19.43 7.84
C THR A 125 21.77 -18.15 7.05
N GLY A 126 20.81 -17.23 7.07
CA GLY A 126 20.95 -15.91 6.46
C GLY A 126 22.16 -15.16 7.02
N LYS A 127 22.27 -15.03 8.35
CA LYS A 127 23.41 -14.36 9.00
C LYS A 127 24.74 -15.04 8.65
N LYS A 128 24.77 -16.37 8.57
CA LYS A 128 25.96 -17.13 8.19
C LYS A 128 26.39 -16.85 6.74
N ILE A 129 25.45 -16.72 5.82
CA ILE A 129 25.73 -16.50 4.39
C ILE A 129 26.12 -15.04 4.13
N THR A 130 25.36 -14.10 4.70
CA THR A 130 25.45 -12.68 4.33
C THR A 130 26.33 -11.87 5.27
N GLY A 131 26.55 -12.35 6.50
CA GLY A 131 27.23 -11.60 7.56
C GLY A 131 26.38 -10.47 8.16
N LYS A 132 25.12 -10.32 7.74
CA LYS A 132 24.25 -9.18 8.09
C LYS A 132 23.19 -9.55 9.12
N PRO A 133 22.60 -8.55 9.82
CA PRO A 133 21.38 -8.77 10.60
C PRO A 133 20.26 -9.31 9.69
N ILE A 134 19.51 -10.30 10.21
CA ILE A 134 18.35 -10.87 9.54
C ILE A 134 17.12 -10.67 10.41
N ARG A 135 16.11 -9.98 9.88
CA ARG A 135 14.77 -9.89 10.49
C ARG A 135 13.80 -10.81 9.77
N VAL A 136 12.80 -11.30 10.49
CA VAL A 136 11.70 -12.09 9.93
C VAL A 136 10.38 -11.52 10.41
N GLY A 137 9.51 -11.13 9.48
CA GLY A 137 8.19 -10.60 9.75
C GLY A 137 7.07 -11.57 9.37
N GLU A 138 5.90 -11.34 9.94
CA GLU A 138 4.66 -12.04 9.60
C GLU A 138 3.67 -11.07 8.95
N THR A 139 2.74 -11.60 8.16
CA THR A 139 1.67 -10.80 7.53
C THR A 139 0.32 -10.99 8.21
N PHE A 140 -0.45 -9.91 8.28
CA PHE A 140 -1.89 -9.97 8.52
C PHE A 140 -2.63 -9.38 7.32
N ASP A 141 -3.57 -10.13 6.76
CA ASP A 141 -4.34 -9.74 5.59
C ASP A 141 -5.86 -9.81 5.86
N PRO A 142 -6.63 -8.79 5.49
CA PRO A 142 -8.07 -8.77 5.76
C PRO A 142 -8.87 -9.66 4.82
N GLY A 143 -8.31 -10.05 3.66
CA GLY A 143 -9.03 -10.69 2.57
C GLY A 143 -9.21 -12.20 2.70
N PRO A 144 -10.03 -12.80 1.80
CA PRO A 144 -10.42 -14.22 1.83
C PRO A 144 -9.50 -15.17 1.05
N GLU A 145 -8.38 -14.68 0.53
CA GLU A 145 -7.68 -15.33 -0.58
C GLU A 145 -6.75 -16.46 -0.15
N PHE A 146 -5.93 -16.25 0.86
CA PHE A 146 -4.67 -16.98 0.99
C PHE A 146 -4.78 -18.34 1.68
N ALA A 147 -5.66 -18.45 2.68
CA ALA A 147 -5.82 -19.65 3.48
C ALA A 147 -7.26 -19.77 3.95
N LYS A 148 -7.70 -20.98 4.32
CA LYS A 148 -9.04 -21.14 4.88
C LYS A 148 -9.12 -20.47 6.23
N SER A 149 -10.24 -19.80 6.52
CA SER A 149 -10.40 -19.13 7.80
C SER A 149 -11.73 -19.41 8.45
N SER A 150 -11.74 -20.39 9.35
CA SER A 150 -12.89 -20.65 10.21
C SER A 150 -13.13 -19.51 11.20
N PHE A 151 -12.08 -18.78 11.61
CA PHE A 151 -12.25 -17.56 12.41
C PHE A 151 -13.06 -16.51 11.64
N LYS A 152 -12.57 -16.10 10.46
CA LYS A 152 -13.16 -14.97 9.70
C LYS A 152 -14.52 -15.30 9.09
N TYR A 153 -14.72 -16.53 8.61
CA TYR A 153 -15.85 -16.86 7.75
C TYR A 153 -16.88 -17.81 8.37
N GLU A 154 -16.63 -18.34 9.56
CA GLU A 154 -17.58 -19.21 10.28
C GLU A 154 -17.91 -18.69 11.69
N ARG A 155 -16.88 -18.40 12.52
CA ARG A 155 -17.09 -18.02 13.93
C ARG A 155 -17.33 -16.52 14.14
N HIS A 156 -16.56 -15.69 13.45
CA HIS A 156 -16.54 -14.25 13.63
C HIS A 156 -16.80 -13.49 12.32
N ASN A 157 -17.76 -13.94 11.52
CA ASN A 157 -18.07 -13.26 10.25
C ASN A 157 -18.65 -11.85 10.44
N GLU A 158 -19.08 -11.48 11.65
CA GLU A 158 -19.49 -10.11 12.01
C GLU A 158 -18.37 -9.07 11.86
N VAL A 159 -17.10 -9.49 11.89
CA VAL A 159 -15.97 -8.57 11.70
C VAL A 159 -15.67 -8.33 10.22
N CYS A 160 -16.21 -9.16 9.33
CA CYS A 160 -16.07 -8.99 7.89
C CYS A 160 -17.16 -8.03 7.39
N ARG A 161 -16.78 -6.81 7.02
CA ARG A 161 -17.72 -5.77 6.55
C ARG A 161 -17.45 -5.32 5.12
N GLY A 162 -16.23 -5.51 4.61
CA GLY A 162 -15.90 -5.16 3.23
C GLY A 162 -16.51 -6.14 2.23
N GLY A 163 -16.86 -5.62 1.07
CA GLY A 163 -17.63 -6.23 -0.01
C GLY A 163 -16.86 -6.37 -1.33
N THR A 164 -15.63 -5.85 -1.44
CA THR A 164 -14.79 -5.89 -2.65
C THR A 164 -14.78 -7.28 -3.34
N MET A 165 -14.60 -8.37 -2.58
CA MET A 165 -14.58 -9.74 -3.12
C MET A 165 -15.90 -10.52 -2.91
N GLY A 166 -17.00 -9.79 -2.71
CA GLY A 166 -18.31 -10.33 -2.31
C GLY A 166 -18.65 -9.95 -0.88
N ASP A 167 -19.93 -10.10 -0.51
CA ASP A 167 -20.43 -9.67 0.79
C ASP A 167 -19.66 -10.32 1.96
N LYS A 168 -19.29 -9.48 2.94
CA LYS A 168 -18.51 -9.86 4.13
C LYS A 168 -17.25 -10.65 3.79
N SER A 169 -16.46 -10.13 2.86
CA SER A 169 -15.21 -10.73 2.40
C SER A 169 -13.98 -10.25 3.17
N PHE A 170 -13.97 -8.99 3.59
CA PHE A 170 -12.81 -8.34 4.21
C PHE A 170 -13.08 -7.95 5.67
N ILE A 171 -12.12 -8.23 6.55
CA ILE A 171 -12.14 -7.77 7.94
C ILE A 171 -12.07 -6.23 7.97
N CYS A 172 -13.00 -5.63 8.72
CA CYS A 172 -12.92 -4.24 9.14
C CYS A 172 -12.11 -4.15 10.45
N CYS A 173 -11.01 -3.38 10.44
CA CYS A 173 -10.08 -3.30 11.58
C CYS A 173 -10.72 -2.79 12.88
N TYR A 174 -11.77 -1.98 12.79
CA TYR A 174 -12.50 -1.40 13.92
C TYR A 174 -13.84 -2.08 14.20
N ALA A 175 -14.00 -3.34 13.81
CA ALA A 175 -15.13 -4.16 14.23
C ALA A 175 -15.01 -4.59 15.71
N ASP A 176 -16.13 -4.97 16.30
CA ASP A 176 -16.18 -5.64 17.61
C ASP A 176 -16.49 -7.13 17.40
N LEU A 177 -15.82 -7.97 18.17
CA LEU A 177 -16.02 -9.41 18.20
C LEU A 177 -17.19 -9.77 19.12
N ASN A 178 -18.02 -10.70 18.66
CA ASN A 178 -18.97 -11.37 19.55
C ASN A 178 -18.21 -12.31 20.50
N GLY A 179 -18.78 -12.55 21.68
CA GLY A 179 -18.16 -13.41 22.67
C GLY A 179 -18.14 -14.89 22.25
N ASP A 180 -17.09 -15.61 22.64
CA ASP A 180 -16.98 -17.05 22.48
C ASP A 180 -16.32 -17.71 23.71
N ASN A 181 -16.22 -19.05 23.70
CA ASN A 181 -15.56 -19.83 24.75
C ASN A 181 -14.32 -20.57 24.24
N ARG A 182 -13.79 -20.22 23.06
CA ARG A 182 -12.65 -20.92 22.46
C ARG A 182 -11.36 -20.41 23.08
N ARG A 183 -10.43 -21.30 23.39
CA ARG A 183 -9.13 -20.89 23.92
C ARG A 183 -8.29 -20.25 22.81
N TYR A 184 -7.78 -19.05 23.09
CA TYR A 184 -6.72 -18.39 22.32
C TYR A 184 -5.53 -18.06 23.23
N ALA A 185 -4.35 -17.79 22.67
CA ALA A 185 -3.14 -17.48 23.44
C ALA A 185 -3.32 -16.22 24.32
N GLY A 186 -3.89 -15.16 23.76
CA GLY A 186 -4.22 -13.92 24.46
C GLY A 186 -5.56 -13.94 25.22
N PHE A 187 -6.41 -14.94 24.95
CA PHE A 187 -7.74 -15.09 25.53
C PHE A 187 -7.98 -16.54 25.94
N PRO A 188 -7.34 -17.01 27.03
CA PRO A 188 -7.34 -18.43 27.39
C PRO A 188 -8.72 -18.98 27.76
N ASN A 189 -9.67 -18.11 28.10
CA ASN A 189 -11.03 -18.46 28.51
C ASN A 189 -12.10 -18.15 27.46
N GLY A 190 -11.74 -17.77 26.23
CA GLY A 190 -12.68 -17.23 25.24
C GLY A 190 -12.60 -15.73 25.08
N ILE A 191 -13.12 -15.24 23.95
CA ILE A 191 -13.25 -13.82 23.65
C ILE A 191 -14.46 -13.27 24.45
N PRO A 192 -14.30 -12.21 25.27
CA PRO A 192 -15.44 -11.51 25.87
C PRO A 192 -16.31 -10.85 24.80
N ASP A 193 -17.61 -10.77 25.05
CA ASP A 193 -18.53 -10.09 24.14
C ASP A 193 -18.18 -8.60 23.99
N LYS A 194 -18.31 -8.08 22.75
CA LYS A 194 -17.94 -6.71 22.37
C LYS A 194 -16.46 -6.39 22.57
N THR A 195 -15.58 -7.37 22.37
CA THR A 195 -14.14 -7.11 22.38
C THR A 195 -13.73 -6.38 21.09
N PRO A 196 -13.12 -5.19 21.16
CA PRO A 196 -12.65 -4.51 19.95
C PRO A 196 -11.60 -5.36 19.23
N PHE A 197 -11.70 -5.46 17.90
CA PHE A 197 -10.80 -6.32 17.12
C PHE A 197 -9.33 -5.95 17.31
N GLY A 198 -9.01 -4.66 17.41
CA GLY A 198 -7.65 -4.19 17.70
C GLY A 198 -7.07 -4.71 19.02
N VAL A 199 -7.91 -4.86 20.07
CA VAL A 199 -7.49 -5.47 21.34
C VAL A 199 -7.20 -6.96 21.15
N PHE A 200 -8.10 -7.66 20.46
CA PHE A 200 -7.92 -9.09 20.21
C PHE A 200 -6.66 -9.38 19.39
N LEU A 201 -6.55 -8.73 18.23
CA LEU A 201 -5.45 -8.92 17.30
C LEU A 201 -4.12 -8.52 17.93
N GLY A 202 -4.07 -7.37 18.62
CA GLY A 202 -2.87 -6.92 19.32
C GLY A 202 -2.41 -7.97 20.34
N ARG A 203 -3.30 -8.40 21.24
CA ARG A 203 -2.92 -9.39 22.26
C ARG A 203 -2.52 -10.74 21.65
N GLN A 204 -3.21 -11.21 20.61
CA GLN A 204 -2.81 -12.41 19.89
C GLN A 204 -1.42 -12.28 19.28
N CYS A 205 -1.13 -11.15 18.62
CA CYS A 205 0.18 -10.86 18.03
C CYS A 205 1.29 -10.86 19.09
N ALA A 206 1.05 -10.25 20.27
CA ALA A 206 2.03 -10.20 21.36
C ALA A 206 2.49 -11.60 21.82
N HIS A 207 1.59 -12.58 21.81
CA HIS A 207 1.93 -13.98 22.09
C HIS A 207 2.54 -14.68 20.87
N TYR A 208 1.85 -14.65 19.73
CA TYR A 208 2.22 -15.36 18.52
C TYR A 208 3.63 -14.99 18.04
N LEU A 209 3.88 -13.70 17.84
CA LEU A 209 5.16 -13.21 17.28
C LEU A 209 6.32 -13.57 18.22
N LYS A 210 6.11 -13.40 19.54
CA LYS A 210 7.12 -13.72 20.55
C LYS A 210 7.44 -15.21 20.61
N ASP A 211 6.42 -16.07 20.62
CA ASP A 211 6.61 -17.52 20.78
C ASP A 211 7.32 -18.16 19.58
N LEU A 212 7.04 -17.64 18.38
CA LEU A 212 7.63 -18.10 17.12
C LEU A 212 8.92 -17.37 16.75
N GLY A 213 9.19 -16.21 17.35
CA GLY A 213 10.41 -15.44 17.15
C GLY A 213 10.38 -14.52 15.92
N PHE A 214 9.22 -13.99 15.58
CA PHE A 214 9.08 -12.91 14.59
C PHE A 214 9.54 -11.56 15.17
N ASP A 215 10.02 -10.67 14.31
CA ASP A 215 10.56 -9.36 14.68
C ASP A 215 9.58 -8.21 14.41
N TYR A 216 8.64 -8.39 13.49
CA TYR A 216 7.67 -7.36 13.09
C TYR A 216 6.42 -7.98 12.46
N ILE A 217 5.37 -7.17 12.32
CA ILE A 217 4.15 -7.52 11.59
C ILE A 217 3.92 -6.55 10.43
N TRP A 218 3.43 -7.08 9.32
CA TRP A 218 3.04 -6.34 8.13
C TRP A 218 1.52 -6.36 7.97
N PHE A 219 0.88 -5.20 8.02
CA PHE A 219 -0.54 -5.06 7.72
C PHE A 219 -0.74 -4.86 6.21
N SER A 220 -1.31 -5.87 5.58
CA SER A 220 -1.50 -5.96 4.14
C SER A 220 -2.87 -5.45 3.69
N ASN A 221 -3.00 -5.20 2.38
CA ASN A 221 -4.25 -4.90 1.69
C ASN A 221 -5.14 -3.89 2.44
N GLY A 222 -4.54 -2.75 2.81
CA GLY A 222 -5.17 -1.61 3.48
C GLY A 222 -5.73 -1.88 4.87
N PHE A 223 -5.41 -3.01 5.49
CA PHE A 223 -5.84 -3.27 6.86
C PHE A 223 -5.31 -2.17 7.80
N GLY A 224 -6.21 -1.54 8.54
CA GLY A 224 -5.93 -0.36 9.36
C GLY A 224 -6.21 0.98 8.68
N PHE A 225 -6.58 0.99 7.40
CA PHE A 225 -6.82 2.22 6.60
C PHE A 225 -8.23 2.31 6.01
N GLY A 226 -9.11 1.33 6.22
CA GLY A 226 -10.47 1.38 5.68
C GLY A 226 -11.25 0.09 5.84
N VAL A 227 -12.45 0.06 5.25
CA VAL A 227 -13.30 -1.13 5.14
C VAL A 227 -13.24 -1.73 3.73
N GLU A 228 -13.09 -0.87 2.72
CA GLU A 228 -13.07 -1.25 1.30
C GLU A 228 -11.72 -0.92 0.68
N THR A 229 -10.70 -1.62 1.12
CA THR A 229 -9.30 -1.28 0.90
C THR A 229 -8.79 -1.45 -0.53
N TRP A 230 -9.64 -1.96 -1.42
CA TRP A 230 -9.38 -2.20 -2.84
C TRP A 230 -10.33 -1.44 -3.77
N GLY A 231 -11.43 -0.90 -3.25
CA GLY A 231 -12.48 -0.24 -4.02
C GLY A 231 -12.42 1.28 -3.88
N ALA A 232 -13.05 2.01 -4.81
CA ALA A 232 -13.16 3.47 -4.71
C ALA A 232 -14.27 3.94 -3.75
N THR A 233 -15.04 3.00 -3.20
CA THR A 233 -16.12 3.23 -2.22
C THR A 233 -15.61 2.90 -0.82
N GLY A 234 -16.35 3.31 0.20
CA GLY A 234 -16.02 2.95 1.58
C GLY A 234 -17.09 3.44 2.56
N SER A 235 -16.68 3.63 3.80
CA SER A 235 -17.57 4.04 4.90
C SER A 235 -18.24 5.40 4.69
N VAL A 236 -17.67 6.28 3.86
CA VAL A 236 -18.19 7.64 3.63
C VAL A 236 -18.54 7.92 2.17
N PHE A 237 -18.29 7.00 1.23
CA PHE A 237 -18.68 7.14 -0.17
C PHE A 237 -19.24 5.85 -0.74
N ASN A 238 -20.46 5.88 -1.28
CA ASN A 238 -21.15 4.70 -1.79
C ASN A 238 -21.00 4.49 -3.31
N GLY A 239 -20.24 5.34 -4.00
CA GLY A 239 -20.11 5.33 -5.46
C GLY A 239 -20.93 6.41 -6.18
N GLU A 240 -21.89 7.01 -5.49
CA GLU A 240 -22.77 8.06 -6.02
C GLU A 240 -22.76 9.31 -5.14
N THR A 241 -22.80 9.15 -3.81
CA THR A 241 -22.91 10.24 -2.84
C THR A 241 -21.97 10.04 -1.64
N PHE A 242 -21.59 11.16 -1.04
CA PHE A 242 -20.81 11.20 0.20
C PHE A 242 -21.71 11.26 1.43
N ASP A 243 -21.43 10.43 2.44
CA ASP A 243 -22.05 10.50 3.76
C ASP A 243 -21.15 11.31 4.71
N VAL A 244 -21.35 12.63 4.70
CA VAL A 244 -20.59 13.56 5.54
C VAL A 244 -20.82 13.34 7.04
N LEU A 245 -21.94 12.73 7.43
CA LEU A 245 -22.26 12.46 8.84
C LEU A 245 -21.44 11.27 9.38
N ALA A 246 -21.01 10.36 8.50
CA ALA A 246 -20.21 9.19 8.87
C ALA A 246 -18.71 9.49 9.03
N ILE A 247 -18.23 10.69 8.64
CA ILE A 247 -16.79 11.03 8.62
C ILE A 247 -16.16 10.98 10.02
N GLU A 248 -16.73 11.67 10.99
CA GLU A 248 -16.14 11.76 12.34
C GLU A 248 -16.12 10.39 13.03
N GLU A 249 -17.22 9.64 12.91
CA GLU A 249 -17.34 8.31 13.48
C GLU A 249 -16.34 7.31 12.82
N SER A 250 -16.18 7.37 11.50
CA SER A 250 -15.25 6.49 10.76
C SER A 250 -13.79 6.76 11.14
N LYS A 251 -13.41 8.05 11.19
CA LYS A 251 -12.10 8.50 11.68
C LYS A 251 -11.81 7.96 13.08
N ASP A 252 -12.73 8.18 14.03
CA ASP A 252 -12.51 7.86 15.42
C ASP A 252 -12.39 6.36 15.65
N LYS A 253 -13.24 5.56 14.99
CA LYS A 253 -13.18 4.10 15.02
C LYS A 253 -11.82 3.58 14.54
N MET A 254 -11.30 4.12 13.44
CA MET A 254 -10.00 3.72 12.89
C MET A 254 -8.85 4.05 13.85
N LEU A 255 -8.86 5.24 14.45
CA LEU A 255 -7.86 5.61 15.46
C LEU A 255 -7.99 4.80 16.76
N ILE A 256 -9.21 4.40 17.15
CA ILE A 256 -9.43 3.50 18.28
C ILE A 256 -8.77 2.14 18.02
N PHE A 257 -8.90 1.59 16.81
CA PHE A 257 -8.20 0.36 16.42
C PHE A 257 -6.70 0.48 16.62
N TRP A 258 -6.06 1.50 16.05
CA TRP A 258 -4.61 1.68 16.14
C TRP A 258 -4.14 1.85 17.59
N ARG A 259 -4.82 2.69 18.39
CA ARG A 259 -4.53 2.84 19.82
C ARG A 259 -4.67 1.54 20.59
N ALA A 260 -5.72 0.77 20.32
CA ALA A 260 -5.96 -0.51 20.98
C ALA A 260 -4.88 -1.55 20.62
N PHE A 261 -4.51 -1.63 19.34
CA PHE A 261 -3.48 -2.55 18.87
C PHE A 261 -2.11 -2.25 19.51
N PHE A 262 -1.64 -0.99 19.43
CA PHE A 262 -0.35 -0.60 19.99
C PHE A 262 -0.31 -0.69 21.52
N LYS A 263 -1.46 -0.54 22.20
CA LYS A 263 -1.55 -0.75 23.65
C LYS A 263 -1.28 -2.21 24.05
N GLU A 264 -1.75 -3.17 23.25
CA GLU A 264 -1.54 -4.59 23.51
C GLU A 264 -0.15 -5.08 23.03
N CYS A 265 0.46 -4.38 22.07
CA CYS A 265 1.77 -4.69 21.49
C CYS A 265 2.78 -3.52 21.60
N PRO A 266 3.11 -3.02 22.81
CA PRO A 266 4.02 -1.89 22.93
C PRO A 266 5.42 -2.25 22.41
N GLY A 267 5.93 -1.45 21.47
CA GLY A 267 7.25 -1.61 20.88
C GLY A 267 7.35 -2.68 19.78
N LEU A 268 6.23 -3.29 19.37
CA LEU A 268 6.20 -4.11 18.16
C LEU A 268 6.39 -3.22 16.93
N ALA A 269 7.34 -3.55 16.07
CA ALA A 269 7.47 -2.91 14.77
C ALA A 269 6.28 -3.29 13.88
N VAL A 270 5.57 -2.29 13.38
CA VAL A 270 4.44 -2.45 12.46
C VAL A 270 4.80 -1.79 11.14
N GLU A 271 4.74 -2.57 10.08
CA GLU A 271 4.93 -2.09 8.71
C GLU A 271 3.60 -2.21 7.95
N THR A 272 3.37 -1.34 6.97
CA THR A 272 2.07 -1.27 6.30
C THR A 272 2.20 -1.31 4.79
N ARG A 273 1.23 -1.95 4.15
CA ARG A 273 1.04 -1.94 2.70
C ARG A 273 0.19 -0.76 2.24
N GLY A 274 -0.73 -0.27 3.08
CA GLY A 274 -1.77 0.68 2.69
C GLY A 274 -2.80 0.10 1.72
N THR A 275 -3.75 0.93 1.28
CA THR A 275 -4.76 0.57 0.29
C THR A 275 -4.14 0.52 -1.12
N ASN A 276 -4.96 0.25 -2.14
CA ASN A 276 -4.55 0.42 -3.54
C ASN A 276 -4.58 1.88 -4.02
N LEU A 277 -5.07 2.79 -3.19
CA LEU A 277 -5.46 4.13 -3.59
C LEU A 277 -4.44 5.16 -3.11
N SER A 278 -4.71 6.43 -3.42
CA SER A 278 -3.98 7.56 -2.86
C SER A 278 -4.58 8.05 -1.54
N THR A 279 -3.82 8.88 -0.83
CA THR A 279 -4.25 9.44 0.46
C THR A 279 -5.57 10.22 0.34
N GLY A 280 -5.80 11.01 -0.72
CA GLY A 280 -7.06 11.74 -0.92
C GLY A 280 -8.23 10.80 -1.22
N MET A 281 -7.99 9.70 -1.94
CA MET A 281 -9.01 8.67 -2.17
C MET A 281 -9.37 7.94 -0.87
N ASP A 282 -8.40 7.58 -0.04
CA ASP A 282 -8.65 6.95 1.28
C ASP A 282 -9.41 7.89 2.23
N LEU A 283 -9.07 9.19 2.22
CA LEU A 283 -9.78 10.22 2.96
C LEU A 283 -11.24 10.36 2.50
N SER A 284 -11.46 10.40 1.19
CA SER A 284 -12.79 10.66 0.62
C SER A 284 -13.70 9.43 0.56
N SER A 285 -13.15 8.21 0.65
CA SER A 285 -13.92 6.95 0.61
C SER A 285 -14.17 6.33 1.99
N ASP A 286 -13.17 6.35 2.87
CA ASP A 286 -13.21 5.70 4.18
C ASP A 286 -12.90 6.65 5.36
N ALA A 287 -12.68 7.95 5.09
CA ALA A 287 -12.27 8.94 6.09
C ALA A 287 -11.00 8.52 6.85
N ALA A 288 -10.07 7.88 6.14
CA ALA A 288 -8.83 7.37 6.72
C ALA A 288 -7.93 8.52 7.21
N PRO A 289 -7.68 8.66 8.52
CA PRO A 289 -6.95 9.80 9.06
C PRO A 289 -5.43 9.58 8.98
N VAL A 290 -4.90 9.51 7.76
CA VAL A 290 -3.50 9.16 7.47
C VAL A 290 -2.53 10.08 8.22
N LYS A 291 -2.79 11.38 8.28
CA LYS A 291 -2.01 12.35 9.06
C LYS A 291 -1.91 11.95 10.54
N GLN A 292 -3.04 11.73 11.18
CA GLN A 292 -3.08 11.36 12.60
C GLN A 292 -2.45 9.98 12.82
N ILE A 293 -2.59 9.05 11.88
CA ILE A 293 -1.94 7.75 11.95
C ILE A 293 -0.40 7.95 11.91
N TYR A 294 0.10 8.77 10.98
CA TYR A 294 1.53 9.06 10.84
C TYR A 294 2.11 9.80 12.05
N GLU A 295 1.35 10.69 12.68
CA GLU A 295 1.79 11.47 13.84
C GLU A 295 1.78 10.65 15.14
N GLN A 296 0.88 9.67 15.27
CA GLN A 296 0.63 8.97 16.55
C GLN A 296 1.28 7.59 16.65
N PHE A 297 1.63 6.95 15.53
CA PHE A 297 2.07 5.56 15.51
C PHE A 297 3.39 5.38 14.75
N ASP A 298 4.26 4.53 15.31
CA ASP A 298 5.54 4.15 14.69
C ASP A 298 5.29 3.09 13.61
N ILE A 299 4.98 3.58 12.40
CA ILE A 299 4.77 2.76 11.20
C ILE A 299 5.63 3.26 10.05
N THR A 300 5.83 2.42 9.03
CA THR A 300 6.31 2.89 7.72
C THR A 300 5.15 3.33 6.85
N PRO A 301 5.31 4.37 6.01
CA PRO A 301 4.28 4.74 5.04
C PRO A 301 4.06 3.58 4.04
N PRO A 302 2.85 3.43 3.48
CA PRO A 302 2.58 2.49 2.40
C PRO A 302 3.57 2.63 1.23
N PRO A 303 4.08 1.52 0.65
CA PRO A 303 4.89 1.55 -0.57
C PRO A 303 4.04 1.85 -1.81
N ASN A 304 4.69 1.90 -2.98
CA ASN A 304 3.98 1.82 -4.26
C ASN A 304 3.16 0.52 -4.34
N SER A 305 1.92 0.63 -4.84
CA SER A 305 1.04 -0.50 -5.00
C SER A 305 1.38 -1.22 -6.31
N PRO A 306 1.78 -2.50 -6.29
CA PRO A 306 2.10 -3.23 -7.53
C PRO A 306 0.86 -3.63 -8.34
N TRP A 307 -0.27 -2.97 -8.10
CA TRP A 307 -1.54 -3.29 -8.75
C TRP A 307 -1.59 -2.88 -10.22
N ALA A 308 -0.76 -1.91 -10.63
CA ALA A 308 -0.65 -1.48 -12.02
C ALA A 308 -0.32 -2.64 -12.98
N ALA A 309 0.43 -3.63 -12.52
CA ALA A 309 0.68 -4.90 -13.23
C ALA A 309 -0.60 -5.62 -13.68
N LEU A 310 -1.63 -5.53 -12.86
CA LEU A 310 -2.84 -6.33 -12.96
C LEU A 310 -3.94 -5.60 -13.73
N ASN A 311 -4.01 -4.28 -13.60
CA ASN A 311 -5.08 -3.47 -14.20
C ASN A 311 -4.62 -2.44 -15.25
N GLY A 312 -3.31 -2.24 -15.43
CA GLY A 312 -2.75 -1.26 -16.38
C GLY A 312 -2.81 0.20 -15.92
N ASP A 313 -3.12 0.45 -14.63
CA ASP A 313 -3.29 1.79 -14.08
C ASP A 313 -2.02 2.28 -13.36
N PHE A 314 -1.03 2.71 -14.13
CA PHE A 314 0.24 3.23 -13.58
C PHE A 314 0.06 4.60 -12.91
N GLY A 315 -0.91 5.40 -13.37
CA GLY A 315 -1.27 6.66 -12.74
C GLY A 315 -1.66 6.45 -11.28
N LEU A 316 -2.54 5.49 -10.99
CA LEU A 316 -2.96 5.18 -9.63
C LEU A 316 -1.80 4.73 -8.74
N GLU A 317 -0.90 3.88 -9.25
CA GLU A 317 0.30 3.46 -8.50
C GLU A 317 1.20 4.67 -8.17
N LEU A 318 1.52 5.49 -9.15
CA LEU A 318 2.47 6.59 -8.98
C LEU A 318 1.92 7.70 -8.10
N ILE A 319 0.67 8.10 -8.31
CA ILE A 319 0.04 9.16 -7.50
C ILE A 319 -0.30 8.65 -6.10
N GLY A 320 -0.67 7.37 -5.96
CA GLY A 320 -0.80 6.70 -4.68
C GLY A 320 0.52 6.74 -3.92
N TYR A 321 1.61 6.30 -4.55
CA TYR A 321 2.93 6.30 -3.95
C TYR A 321 3.39 7.71 -3.55
N MET A 322 3.29 8.69 -4.45
CA MET A 322 3.65 10.08 -4.17
C MET A 322 2.83 10.68 -3.02
N SER A 323 1.52 10.40 -2.96
CA SER A 323 0.65 10.90 -1.89
C SER A 323 1.04 10.34 -0.51
N HIS A 324 1.36 9.04 -0.43
CA HIS A 324 1.75 8.37 0.81
C HIS A 324 3.07 8.86 1.39
N ILE A 325 3.99 9.32 0.52
CA ILE A 325 5.32 9.78 0.90
C ILE A 325 5.45 11.30 0.92
N ALA A 326 4.41 12.06 0.57
CA ALA A 326 4.43 13.53 0.65
C ALA A 326 4.79 13.99 2.07
N GLU A 327 4.26 13.30 3.07
CA GLU A 327 4.68 13.34 4.47
C GLU A 327 5.14 11.95 4.92
N LEU A 328 6.02 11.89 5.93
CA LEU A 328 6.53 10.63 6.45
C LEU A 328 6.29 10.53 7.97
N PRO A 329 5.85 9.37 8.49
CA PRO A 329 5.83 9.09 9.93
C PRO A 329 7.24 8.97 10.54
N GLY A 330 8.25 8.77 9.69
CA GLY A 330 9.66 8.64 10.05
C GLY A 330 10.57 9.21 8.96
N LYS A 331 11.71 8.56 8.71
CA LYS A 331 12.69 9.01 7.69
C LYS A 331 12.77 8.10 6.47
N ASP A 332 12.22 6.91 6.57
CA ASP A 332 12.43 5.84 5.61
C ASP A 332 11.10 5.48 4.95
N TYR A 333 11.16 5.22 3.65
CA TYR A 333 10.04 4.74 2.85
C TYR A 333 10.52 3.71 1.84
N ARG A 334 9.55 2.99 1.28
CA ARG A 334 9.80 1.71 0.61
C ARG A 334 9.40 1.74 -0.85
N PHE A 335 10.23 1.11 -1.67
CA PHE A 335 9.87 0.64 -3.01
C PHE A 335 9.53 -0.84 -2.92
N ARG A 336 8.46 -1.27 -3.59
CA ARG A 336 8.01 -2.66 -3.62
C ARG A 336 7.80 -3.10 -5.06
N PHE A 337 8.36 -4.25 -5.42
CA PHE A 337 8.29 -4.81 -6.77
C PHE A 337 7.62 -6.19 -6.76
N TYR A 338 6.66 -6.39 -7.67
CA TYR A 338 5.88 -7.62 -7.77
C TYR A 338 6.42 -8.55 -8.85
N ILE A 339 7.24 -9.52 -8.46
CA ILE A 339 7.90 -10.45 -9.37
C ILE A 339 7.11 -11.74 -9.57
N HIS A 340 6.59 -12.33 -8.48
CA HIS A 340 5.81 -13.56 -8.46
C HIS A 340 4.54 -13.41 -7.61
N ASP A 341 3.46 -14.06 -8.03
CA ASP A 341 2.25 -14.21 -7.24
C ASP A 341 2.19 -15.63 -6.65
N PRO A 342 2.34 -15.80 -5.33
CA PRO A 342 2.31 -17.12 -4.73
C PRO A 342 0.89 -17.66 -4.58
N TRP A 343 -0.17 -16.91 -4.87
CA TRP A 343 -1.57 -17.27 -4.57
C TRP A 343 -2.39 -17.50 -5.84
N TRP A 344 -2.19 -16.65 -6.84
CA TRP A 344 -2.76 -16.74 -8.16
C TRP A 344 -1.72 -17.31 -9.11
N ASN A 345 -2.14 -18.11 -10.08
CA ASN A 345 -1.22 -18.81 -10.99
C ASN A 345 -0.64 -17.84 -12.05
N ASN A 346 0.25 -16.96 -11.62
CA ASN A 346 0.98 -16.01 -12.45
C ASN A 346 2.30 -15.58 -11.81
N SER A 347 3.24 -15.18 -12.65
CA SER A 347 4.45 -14.45 -12.26
C SER A 347 4.44 -13.11 -12.95
N PRO A 348 4.06 -12.00 -12.29
CA PRO A 348 3.88 -10.71 -12.95
C PRO A 348 5.06 -10.27 -13.81
N TRP A 349 6.32 -10.52 -13.40
CA TRP A 349 7.50 -10.26 -14.25
C TRP A 349 7.45 -10.98 -15.60
N LEU A 350 7.12 -12.26 -15.59
CA LEU A 350 7.12 -13.10 -16.78
C LEU A 350 5.87 -12.85 -17.63
N ASP A 351 4.71 -12.71 -16.99
CA ASP A 351 3.41 -12.87 -17.66
C ASP A 351 2.67 -11.54 -17.86
N ARG A 352 2.82 -10.59 -16.92
CA ARG A 352 2.07 -9.31 -16.91
C ARG A 352 2.91 -8.19 -17.47
N TYR A 353 4.12 -8.02 -16.95
CA TYR A 353 5.09 -7.05 -17.44
C TYR A 353 5.77 -7.51 -18.73
N MET A 354 5.67 -8.80 -19.07
CA MET A 354 6.33 -9.40 -20.24
C MET A 354 7.82 -9.05 -20.28
N ARG A 355 8.48 -9.13 -19.11
CA ARG A 355 9.91 -8.82 -18.93
C ARG A 355 10.29 -7.37 -19.29
N LYS A 356 9.33 -6.44 -19.21
CA LYS A 356 9.58 -5.00 -19.40
C LYS A 356 9.74 -4.32 -18.04
N ALA A 357 10.86 -3.66 -17.83
CA ALA A 357 11.23 -3.04 -16.56
C ALA A 357 10.54 -1.70 -16.25
N HIS A 358 9.46 -1.34 -16.95
CA HIS A 358 8.76 -0.06 -16.72
C HIS A 358 8.22 0.05 -15.29
N ASP A 359 7.71 -1.05 -14.73
CA ASP A 359 7.22 -1.14 -13.36
C ASP A 359 8.32 -1.01 -12.29
N ILE A 360 9.59 -1.19 -12.68
CA ILE A 360 10.74 -0.90 -11.83
C ILE A 360 11.10 0.59 -11.94
N TYR A 361 11.22 1.10 -13.18
CA TYR A 361 11.71 2.45 -13.40
C TYR A 361 10.70 3.54 -13.06
N LEU A 362 9.40 3.30 -13.23
CA LEU A 362 8.37 4.30 -12.95
C LEU A 362 8.35 4.65 -11.44
N PRO A 363 8.20 3.70 -10.49
CA PRO A 363 8.25 4.03 -9.07
C PRO A 363 9.65 4.48 -8.62
N LEU A 364 10.73 3.89 -9.16
CA LEU A 364 12.09 4.35 -8.88
C LEU A 364 12.43 5.70 -9.55
N SER A 365 11.55 6.27 -10.37
CA SER A 365 11.73 7.66 -10.83
C SER A 365 11.14 8.67 -9.86
N VAL A 366 10.41 8.21 -8.83
CA VAL A 366 9.75 9.09 -7.86
C VAL A 366 10.74 9.62 -6.84
N GLY A 367 10.79 10.95 -6.71
CA GLY A 367 11.59 11.65 -5.70
C GLY A 367 10.70 12.43 -4.73
N ARG A 368 10.97 12.30 -3.43
CA ARG A 368 10.33 13.12 -2.38
C ARG A 368 11.23 14.31 -2.04
N ILE A 369 10.68 15.52 -1.96
CA ILE A 369 11.40 16.67 -1.40
C ILE A 369 11.20 16.69 0.11
N ASN A 370 12.27 16.87 0.89
CA ASN A 370 12.19 17.10 2.34
C ASN A 370 12.32 18.58 2.73
N GLU A 371 12.16 18.88 4.02
CA GLU A 371 12.24 20.24 4.56
C GLU A 371 13.59 20.96 4.35
N ASN A 372 14.64 20.21 4.02
CA ASN A 372 15.99 20.75 3.79
C ASN A 372 16.30 20.97 2.30
N SER A 373 15.29 20.93 1.41
CA SER A 373 15.47 21.04 -0.04
C SER A 373 16.39 19.95 -0.60
N VAL A 374 16.20 18.72 -0.15
CA VAL A 374 16.91 17.54 -0.65
C VAL A 374 15.90 16.55 -1.24
N ILE A 375 16.25 15.93 -2.37
CA ILE A 375 15.52 14.78 -2.87
C ILE A 375 15.90 13.54 -2.05
N GLU A 376 14.89 12.99 -1.39
CA GLU A 376 14.95 11.69 -0.74
C GLU A 376 14.47 10.61 -1.71
N ASN A 377 15.12 9.45 -1.60
CA ASN A 377 14.89 8.24 -2.39
C ASN A 377 14.57 7.09 -1.43
N PRO A 378 13.83 6.05 -1.86
CA PRO A 378 13.46 4.94 -0.97
C PRO A 378 14.70 4.22 -0.47
N SER A 379 14.80 4.07 0.84
CA SER A 379 15.91 3.37 1.52
C SER A 379 15.60 1.89 1.78
N LEU A 380 14.35 1.47 1.56
CA LEU A 380 13.85 0.11 1.77
C LEU A 380 13.34 -0.49 0.46
N ILE A 381 13.69 -1.74 0.18
CA ILE A 381 13.27 -2.47 -1.03
C ILE A 381 12.47 -3.70 -0.61
N ASN A 382 11.32 -3.96 -1.24
CA ASN A 382 10.56 -5.19 -1.09
C ASN A 382 10.41 -5.94 -2.41
N ILE A 383 10.62 -7.24 -2.37
CA ILE A 383 10.40 -8.15 -3.50
C ILE A 383 9.25 -9.10 -3.15
N LEU A 384 8.08 -8.89 -3.75
CA LEU A 384 6.90 -9.73 -3.62
C LEU A 384 6.80 -10.69 -4.81
N THR A 385 6.73 -12.00 -4.65
CA THR A 385 7.52 -12.81 -3.71
C THR A 385 8.72 -13.42 -4.42
N VAL A 386 9.67 -13.99 -3.68
CA VAL A 386 10.80 -14.73 -4.27
C VAL A 386 10.44 -16.13 -4.77
N ASP A 387 9.24 -16.62 -4.46
CA ASP A 387 8.69 -17.90 -4.89
C ASP A 387 7.40 -17.76 -5.71
N ASP A 388 7.21 -18.66 -6.67
CA ASP A 388 6.00 -18.74 -7.50
C ASP A 388 4.83 -19.46 -6.81
N SER A 389 3.69 -19.54 -7.48
CA SER A 389 2.46 -20.16 -6.96
C SER A 389 2.61 -21.65 -6.57
N PHE A 390 3.65 -22.32 -7.07
CA PHE A 390 4.00 -23.71 -6.79
C PHE A 390 5.20 -23.86 -5.83
N GLY A 391 5.66 -22.75 -5.24
CA GLY A 391 6.79 -22.71 -4.33
C GLY A 391 8.14 -22.97 -4.99
N ASN A 392 8.25 -22.79 -6.31
CA ASN A 392 9.56 -22.78 -6.96
C ASN A 392 10.18 -21.39 -6.84
N MET A 393 11.51 -21.30 -6.91
CA MET A 393 12.24 -20.03 -6.93
C MET A 393 13.03 -19.94 -8.24
N PRO A 394 12.39 -19.52 -9.35
CA PRO A 394 13.02 -19.50 -10.67
C PRO A 394 14.19 -18.49 -10.71
N VAL A 395 15.42 -18.98 -10.95
CA VAL A 395 16.63 -18.14 -10.94
C VAL A 395 16.65 -17.07 -12.04
N GLU A 396 15.87 -17.24 -13.11
CA GLU A 396 15.77 -16.26 -14.20
C GLU A 396 15.22 -14.91 -13.71
N CYS A 397 14.27 -14.93 -12.78
CA CYS A 397 13.59 -13.74 -12.29
C CYS A 397 14.55 -12.77 -11.54
N PRO A 398 15.31 -13.20 -10.52
CA PRO A 398 16.33 -12.32 -9.93
C PRO A 398 17.44 -11.94 -10.93
N ASN A 399 17.86 -12.84 -11.82
CA ASN A 399 18.91 -12.54 -12.81
C ASN A 399 18.52 -11.42 -13.78
N GLU A 400 17.24 -11.34 -14.14
CA GLU A 400 16.72 -10.32 -15.06
C GLU A 400 16.38 -9.01 -14.36
N THR A 401 15.82 -9.08 -13.14
CA THR A 401 15.24 -7.90 -12.47
C THR A 401 16.25 -7.13 -11.62
N ILE A 402 17.20 -7.81 -10.96
CA ILE A 402 18.20 -7.16 -10.09
C ILE A 402 19.01 -6.09 -10.84
N PRO A 403 19.51 -6.32 -12.08
CA PRO A 403 20.20 -5.27 -12.84
C PRO A 403 19.37 -4.00 -13.03
N HIS A 404 18.06 -4.14 -13.29
CA HIS A 404 17.15 -2.99 -13.45
C HIS A 404 16.95 -2.23 -12.14
N ILE A 405 16.72 -2.95 -11.04
CA ILE A 405 16.58 -2.34 -9.70
C ILE A 405 17.86 -1.58 -9.32
N LEU A 406 19.02 -2.23 -9.47
CA LEU A 406 20.30 -1.60 -9.14
C LEU A 406 20.63 -0.41 -10.04
N ARG A 407 20.16 -0.41 -11.30
CA ARG A 407 20.29 0.71 -12.23
C ARG A 407 19.38 1.87 -11.83
N GLY A 408 18.11 1.60 -11.50
CA GLY A 408 17.20 2.61 -10.96
C GLY A 408 17.78 3.26 -9.71
N TYR A 409 18.40 2.48 -8.82
CA TYR A 409 19.11 3.00 -7.65
C TYR A 409 20.34 3.86 -7.95
N GLU A 410 21.03 3.58 -9.05
CA GLU A 410 22.20 4.35 -9.48
C GLU A 410 21.81 5.66 -10.16
N GLU A 411 20.66 5.69 -10.82
CA GLU A 411 20.15 6.80 -11.64
C GLU A 411 18.97 7.55 -10.99
N PHE A 412 18.71 7.32 -9.69
CA PHE A 412 17.66 8.01 -8.95
C PHE A 412 17.75 9.54 -9.08
N PRO A 413 16.61 10.25 -9.04
CA PRO A 413 16.61 11.70 -9.02
C PRO A 413 17.45 12.26 -7.87
N ASP A 414 18.29 13.24 -8.19
CA ASP A 414 19.05 14.04 -7.21
C ASP A 414 18.66 15.52 -7.24
N VAL A 415 17.71 15.89 -8.11
CA VAL A 415 17.07 17.20 -8.21
C VAL A 415 15.59 17.03 -8.54
N PRO A 416 14.72 18.03 -8.27
CA PRO A 416 13.33 17.99 -8.67
C PRO A 416 13.19 17.79 -10.19
N GLY A 417 12.26 16.92 -10.58
CA GLY A 417 11.82 16.77 -11.97
C GLY A 417 11.10 18.03 -12.48
N PRO A 418 10.82 18.15 -13.79
CA PRO A 418 10.25 19.36 -14.39
C PRO A 418 8.91 19.80 -13.77
N PHE A 419 8.10 18.82 -13.34
CA PHE A 419 6.85 19.03 -12.63
C PHE A 419 7.00 18.53 -11.20
N VAL A 420 6.63 19.38 -10.24
CA VAL A 420 6.61 19.04 -8.83
C VAL A 420 5.18 19.08 -8.34
N TRP A 421 4.67 17.94 -7.89
CA TRP A 421 3.39 17.88 -7.22
C TRP A 421 3.55 18.42 -5.80
N VAL A 422 3.00 19.60 -5.56
CA VAL A 422 2.78 20.07 -4.19
C VAL A 422 1.47 19.42 -3.75
N TYR A 423 1.62 18.23 -3.17
CA TYR A 423 0.50 17.43 -2.70
C TYR A 423 -0.17 18.13 -1.51
N PRO A 424 -1.48 18.41 -1.58
CA PRO A 424 -2.22 19.14 -0.54
C PRO A 424 -2.52 18.24 0.68
N PHE A 425 -1.48 17.70 1.32
CA PHE A 425 -1.62 16.72 2.39
C PHE A 425 -2.43 17.27 3.56
N ASP A 426 -2.04 18.42 4.11
CA ASP A 426 -2.75 19.05 5.23
C ASP A 426 -4.12 19.58 4.79
N GLU A 427 -4.18 20.19 3.61
CA GLU A 427 -5.39 20.78 3.06
C GLU A 427 -6.46 19.72 2.81
N TYR A 428 -6.13 18.54 2.29
CA TYR A 428 -7.10 17.45 2.11
C TYR A 428 -7.61 16.89 3.45
N HIS A 429 -6.76 16.82 4.48
CA HIS A 429 -7.23 16.44 5.81
C HIS A 429 -8.17 17.51 6.39
N ASP A 430 -7.88 18.80 6.19
CA ASP A 430 -8.74 19.90 6.64
C ASP A 430 -10.08 19.92 5.88
N LEU A 431 -10.06 19.73 4.56
CA LEU A 431 -11.28 19.60 3.74
C LEU A 431 -12.12 18.40 4.17
N THR A 432 -11.50 17.27 4.54
CA THR A 432 -12.24 16.08 4.96
C THR A 432 -12.85 16.24 6.35
N PHE A 433 -12.07 16.71 7.33
CA PHE A 433 -12.46 16.65 8.74
C PHE A 433 -12.98 17.96 9.33
N SER A 434 -12.65 19.10 8.73
CA SER A 434 -13.09 20.42 9.20
C SER A 434 -14.09 21.09 8.27
N LYS A 435 -14.12 20.72 6.99
CA LYS A 435 -15.02 21.27 5.95
C LYS A 435 -15.66 20.15 5.10
N PRO A 436 -16.29 19.15 5.74
CA PRO A 436 -16.70 17.90 5.09
C PRO A 436 -17.64 18.09 3.89
N GLU A 437 -18.31 19.24 3.76
CA GLU A 437 -19.08 19.62 2.58
C GLU A 437 -18.24 19.72 1.30
N ARG A 438 -16.90 19.79 1.42
CA ARG A 438 -15.93 19.88 0.32
C ARG A 438 -15.19 18.57 0.03
N ILE A 439 -15.61 17.45 0.65
CA ILE A 439 -14.96 16.13 0.47
C ILE A 439 -14.92 15.67 -1.01
N SER A 440 -15.88 16.11 -1.83
CA SER A 440 -15.88 15.83 -3.27
C SER A 440 -14.68 16.45 -4.00
N GLU A 441 -14.12 17.55 -3.51
CA GLU A 441 -12.91 18.16 -4.05
C GLU A 441 -11.67 17.30 -3.78
N VAL A 442 -11.63 16.65 -2.61
CA VAL A 442 -10.57 15.70 -2.24
C VAL A 442 -10.62 14.47 -3.14
N PHE A 443 -11.81 13.92 -3.35
CA PHE A 443 -12.03 12.82 -4.28
C PHE A 443 -11.60 13.20 -5.70
N PHE A 444 -12.13 14.31 -6.22
CA PHE A 444 -11.82 14.79 -7.58
C PHE A 444 -10.32 15.00 -7.79
N GLY A 445 -9.64 15.62 -6.83
CA GLY A 445 -8.25 16.05 -7.01
C GLY A 445 -7.29 14.91 -7.34
N ASP A 446 -7.36 13.81 -6.61
CA ASP A 446 -6.48 12.67 -6.84
C ASP A 446 -6.89 11.87 -8.09
N TRP A 447 -8.18 11.69 -8.35
CA TRP A 447 -8.64 11.06 -9.61
C TRP A 447 -8.20 11.85 -10.84
N PHE A 448 -8.28 13.18 -10.79
CA PHE A 448 -7.83 14.05 -11.87
C PHE A 448 -6.34 13.91 -12.14
N ILE A 449 -5.50 13.87 -11.11
CA ILE A 449 -4.05 13.71 -11.27
C ILE A 449 -3.68 12.28 -11.71
N ARG A 450 -4.39 11.25 -11.24
CA ARG A 450 -4.30 9.88 -11.77
C ARG A 450 -4.52 9.86 -13.28
N ASP A 451 -5.60 10.50 -13.74
CA ASP A 451 -5.93 10.57 -15.16
C ASP A 451 -4.88 11.35 -15.94
N ALA A 452 -4.41 12.49 -15.42
CA ALA A 452 -3.37 13.29 -16.07
C ALA A 452 -2.07 12.49 -16.26
N VAL A 453 -1.63 11.73 -15.24
CA VAL A 453 -0.43 10.87 -15.34
C VAL A 453 -0.63 9.74 -16.36
N ASN A 454 -1.79 9.08 -16.34
CA ASN A 454 -2.11 8.05 -17.34
C ASN A 454 -2.17 8.61 -18.78
N ASN A 455 -2.51 9.88 -18.93
CA ASN A 455 -2.50 10.60 -20.22
C ASN A 455 -1.15 11.29 -20.52
N GLY A 456 -0.09 10.97 -19.79
CA GLY A 456 1.28 11.34 -20.14
C GLY A 456 1.86 12.57 -19.43
N LEU A 457 1.22 13.11 -18.39
CA LEU A 457 1.84 14.11 -17.53
C LEU A 457 3.08 13.50 -16.83
N PRO A 458 4.31 14.00 -17.07
CA PRO A 458 5.53 13.41 -16.52
C PRO A 458 5.76 13.90 -15.08
N LEU A 459 4.89 13.45 -14.16
CA LEU A 459 4.90 13.81 -12.74
C LEU A 459 5.61 12.74 -11.92
N ASN A 460 6.75 13.08 -11.33
CA ASN A 460 7.57 12.13 -10.55
C ASN A 460 8.18 12.75 -9.28
N THR A 461 7.87 14.01 -8.95
CA THR A 461 8.44 14.67 -7.77
C THR A 461 7.31 15.16 -6.89
N VAL A 462 7.41 14.91 -5.58
CA VAL A 462 6.38 15.30 -4.61
C VAL A 462 6.95 16.07 -3.41
N ALA A 463 6.19 17.06 -2.94
CA ALA A 463 6.36 17.73 -1.65
C ALA A 463 4.97 17.97 -1.06
N SER A 464 4.81 17.95 0.27
CA SER A 464 3.56 18.46 0.86
C SER A 464 3.47 19.99 0.77
N GLY A 465 2.27 20.57 0.90
CA GLY A 465 2.10 22.03 1.01
C GLY A 465 2.97 22.66 2.11
N ARG A 466 3.10 21.99 3.26
CA ARG A 466 3.97 22.38 4.38
C ARG A 466 5.45 22.38 4.01
N ILE A 467 5.93 21.33 3.33
CA ILE A 467 7.32 21.23 2.89
C ILE A 467 7.62 22.28 1.81
N PHE A 468 6.70 22.47 0.86
CA PHE A 468 6.83 23.48 -0.17
C PHE A 468 6.99 24.88 0.44
N LYS A 469 6.15 25.25 1.41
CA LYS A 469 6.30 26.49 2.16
C LYS A 469 7.69 26.61 2.79
N THR A 470 8.08 25.60 3.57
CA THR A 470 9.35 25.59 4.32
C THR A 470 10.56 25.74 3.39
N THR A 471 10.55 25.04 2.27
CA THR A 471 11.64 25.07 1.29
C THR A 471 11.63 26.35 0.45
N MET A 472 10.48 26.94 0.15
CA MET A 472 10.38 28.27 -0.48
C MET A 472 10.94 29.39 0.42
N GLU A 473 10.76 29.28 1.74
CA GLU A 473 11.33 30.22 2.72
C GLU A 473 12.86 30.06 2.84
N ASN A 474 13.36 28.83 2.81
CA ASN A 474 14.78 28.54 3.07
C ASN A 474 15.66 28.55 1.80
N ASN A 475 15.15 28.04 0.67
CA ASN A 475 15.89 27.89 -0.58
C ASN A 475 14.95 27.93 -1.82
N PRO A 476 14.40 29.11 -2.16
CA PRO A 476 13.48 29.25 -3.29
C PRO A 476 14.08 28.83 -4.63
N ALA A 477 15.40 28.98 -4.81
CA ALA A 477 16.11 28.60 -6.02
C ALA A 477 16.04 27.08 -6.30
N PHE A 478 15.66 26.26 -5.31
CA PHE A 478 15.46 24.82 -5.48
C PHE A 478 14.38 24.48 -6.52
N TYR A 479 13.40 25.37 -6.71
CA TYR A 479 12.30 25.22 -7.66
C TYR A 479 12.53 25.97 -8.97
N GLN A 480 13.74 26.48 -9.22
CA GLN A 480 14.04 27.20 -10.46
C GLN A 480 13.77 26.32 -11.69
N ASP A 481 13.10 26.89 -12.69
CA ASP A 481 12.69 26.21 -13.92
C ASP A 481 11.77 25.00 -13.71
N ARG A 482 11.09 24.93 -12.56
CA ARG A 482 10.08 23.91 -12.26
C ARG A 482 8.68 24.46 -12.39
N ILE A 483 7.75 23.57 -12.71
CA ILE A 483 6.31 23.84 -12.72
C ILE A 483 5.72 23.19 -11.47
N ILE A 484 5.15 24.01 -10.60
CA ILE A 484 4.41 23.51 -9.43
C ILE A 484 3.03 23.08 -9.90
N VAL A 485 2.65 21.84 -9.58
CA VAL A 485 1.33 21.28 -9.83
C VAL A 485 0.64 21.14 -8.48
N THR A 486 -0.52 21.76 -8.30
CA THR A 486 -1.25 21.74 -7.01
C THR A 486 -2.72 22.08 -7.22
N ILE A 487 -3.54 21.80 -6.21
CA ILE A 487 -4.93 22.27 -6.20
C ILE A 487 -5.01 23.80 -6.25
N VAL A 488 -6.14 24.33 -6.71
CA VAL A 488 -6.52 25.72 -6.45
C VAL A 488 -6.52 25.92 -4.93
N PRO A 489 -5.67 26.82 -4.40
CA PRO A 489 -5.60 27.03 -2.96
C PRO A 489 -6.83 27.80 -2.46
N GLU A 490 -7.24 27.52 -1.23
CA GLU A 490 -8.26 28.34 -0.56
C GLU A 490 -7.75 29.77 -0.34
N ALA A 491 -8.63 30.75 -0.48
CA ALA A 491 -8.33 32.15 -0.22
C ALA A 491 -7.69 32.33 1.16
N GLU A 492 -6.62 33.13 1.21
CA GLU A 492 -5.86 33.47 2.42
C GLU A 492 -5.16 32.28 3.09
N SER A 493 -5.10 31.12 2.41
CA SER A 493 -4.38 29.94 2.93
C SER A 493 -2.87 30.10 2.88
N SER A 494 -2.16 29.30 3.69
CA SER A 494 -0.70 29.23 3.65
C SER A 494 -0.17 28.74 2.30
N LEU A 495 -0.92 27.87 1.62
CA LEU A 495 -0.59 27.39 0.28
C LEU A 495 -0.71 28.52 -0.75
N GLU A 496 -1.78 29.31 -0.69
CA GLU A 496 -1.96 30.49 -1.56
C GLU A 496 -0.78 31.47 -1.41
N ALA A 497 -0.40 31.80 -0.17
CA ALA A 497 0.72 32.70 0.09
C ALA A 497 2.04 32.17 -0.50
N SER A 498 2.27 30.86 -0.41
CA SER A 498 3.47 30.20 -0.95
C SER A 498 3.46 30.23 -2.49
N ILE A 499 2.30 29.97 -3.11
CA ILE A 499 2.10 30.06 -4.56
C ILE A 499 2.37 31.47 -5.09
N PHE A 500 1.81 32.51 -4.46
CA PHE A 500 2.07 33.89 -4.88
C PHE A 500 3.52 34.30 -4.70
N THR A 501 4.17 33.82 -3.65
CA THR A 501 5.62 34.05 -3.44
C THR A 501 6.42 33.44 -4.58
N PHE A 502 6.13 32.20 -4.95
CA PHE A 502 6.80 31.51 -6.06
C PHE A 502 6.54 32.18 -7.41
N LEU A 503 5.30 32.57 -7.71
CA LEU A 503 4.95 33.31 -8.93
C LEU A 503 5.66 34.68 -8.98
N GLY A 504 5.75 35.38 -7.85
CA GLY A 504 6.46 36.66 -7.73
C GLY A 504 7.96 36.56 -8.03
N GLN A 505 8.53 35.36 -7.93
CA GLN A 505 9.93 35.07 -8.29
C GLN A 505 10.10 34.56 -9.73
N GLY A 506 9.03 34.57 -10.54
CA GLY A 506 9.04 34.11 -11.94
C GLY A 506 8.73 32.62 -12.10
N GLY A 507 8.25 31.95 -11.03
CA GLY A 507 7.81 30.56 -11.07
C GLY A 507 6.58 30.32 -11.95
N LYS A 508 6.27 29.05 -12.23
CA LYS A 508 5.12 28.63 -13.04
C LYS A 508 4.27 27.63 -12.29
N VAL A 509 2.96 27.82 -12.28
CA VAL A 509 2.04 26.97 -11.53
C VAL A 509 0.95 26.44 -12.45
N LEU A 510 0.65 25.16 -12.33
CA LEU A 510 -0.53 24.50 -12.89
C LEU A 510 -1.48 24.21 -11.73
N LEU A 511 -2.64 24.86 -11.76
CA LEU A 511 -3.70 24.68 -10.77
C LEU A 511 -4.78 23.73 -11.30
N TYR A 512 -5.27 22.83 -10.44
CA TYR A 512 -6.42 21.96 -10.74
C TYR A 512 -7.47 22.02 -9.63
N GLY A 513 -8.73 21.71 -9.95
CA GLY A 513 -9.85 21.81 -9.00
C GLY A 513 -10.67 23.09 -9.14
N PRO A 514 -11.73 23.23 -8.34
CA PRO A 514 -12.69 24.31 -8.48
C PRO A 514 -12.13 25.67 -8.05
N LEU A 515 -12.56 26.73 -8.72
CA LEU A 515 -12.21 28.12 -8.38
C LEU A 515 -13.13 28.73 -7.30
N THR A 516 -14.16 28.01 -6.86
CA THR A 516 -15.22 28.51 -5.95
C THR A 516 -14.70 29.14 -4.66
N HIS A 517 -13.54 28.65 -4.18
CA HIS A 517 -12.91 29.10 -2.93
C HIS A 517 -11.60 29.86 -3.15
N ALA A 518 -11.30 30.25 -4.39
CA ALA A 518 -10.12 31.06 -4.73
C ALA A 518 -10.28 32.51 -4.23
N SER A 519 -9.17 33.18 -3.89
CA SER A 519 -9.23 34.61 -3.61
C SER A 519 -9.52 35.43 -4.87
N GLN A 520 -10.07 36.63 -4.70
CA GLN A 520 -10.24 37.57 -5.81
C GLN A 520 -8.90 37.85 -6.50
N ARG A 521 -7.81 37.92 -5.74
CA ARG A 521 -6.46 38.11 -6.28
C ARG A 521 -6.06 37.00 -7.26
N LEU A 522 -6.41 35.74 -6.96
CA LEU A 522 -6.13 34.62 -7.85
C LEU A 522 -7.02 34.64 -9.10
N LEU A 523 -8.30 34.97 -8.94
CA LEU A 523 -9.24 35.14 -10.05
C LEU A 523 -8.78 36.23 -11.02
N ASP A 524 -8.38 37.39 -10.49
CA ASP A 524 -7.85 38.51 -11.26
C ASP A 524 -6.57 38.12 -12.02
N LEU A 525 -5.69 37.34 -11.39
CA LEU A 525 -4.46 36.85 -12.02
C LEU A 525 -4.76 35.90 -13.20
N LEU A 526 -5.77 35.04 -13.06
CA LEU A 526 -6.18 34.10 -14.10
C LEU A 526 -7.05 34.77 -15.18
N GLY A 527 -7.54 35.99 -14.94
CA GLY A 527 -8.51 36.67 -15.81
C GLY A 527 -9.85 35.94 -15.86
N MET A 528 -10.28 35.36 -14.73
CA MET A 528 -11.49 34.55 -14.62
C MET A 528 -12.50 35.16 -13.67
N GLU A 529 -13.79 34.92 -13.93
CA GLU A 529 -14.90 35.24 -13.04
C GLU A 529 -15.72 33.97 -12.79
N ILE A 530 -16.19 33.80 -11.56
CA ILE A 530 -17.05 32.65 -11.21
C ILE A 530 -18.48 32.96 -11.67
N SER A 531 -19.02 32.10 -12.51
CA SER A 531 -20.41 32.18 -12.98
C SER A 531 -21.31 31.15 -12.32
N THR A 532 -22.58 31.14 -12.72
CA THR A 532 -23.56 30.15 -12.25
C THR A 532 -23.12 28.74 -12.66
N PRO A 533 -23.16 27.75 -11.74
CA PRO A 533 -22.86 26.36 -12.06
C PRO A 533 -23.73 25.81 -13.19
N LEU A 534 -23.14 24.95 -14.02
CA LEU A 534 -23.84 24.17 -15.04
C LEU A 534 -24.21 22.79 -14.48
N SER A 535 -25.26 22.17 -15.00
CA SER A 535 -25.72 20.84 -14.58
C SER A 535 -26.39 20.10 -15.74
N GLY A 536 -26.33 18.77 -15.73
CA GLY A 536 -26.88 17.87 -16.74
C GLY A 536 -25.86 17.50 -17.82
N THR A 537 -26.35 16.81 -18.85
CA THR A 537 -25.52 16.36 -19.98
C THR A 537 -25.07 17.55 -20.84
N MET A 538 -23.76 17.66 -21.06
CA MET A 538 -23.15 18.69 -21.92
C MET A 538 -22.30 18.05 -23.02
N GLU A 539 -22.32 18.64 -24.21
CA GLU A 539 -21.42 18.27 -25.31
C GLU A 539 -20.06 18.98 -25.16
N ILE A 540 -18.98 18.23 -25.33
CA ILE A 540 -17.61 18.71 -25.30
C ILE A 540 -17.11 18.89 -26.73
N GLU A 541 -16.71 20.12 -27.06
CA GLU A 541 -16.02 20.45 -28.30
C GLU A 541 -14.53 20.70 -28.00
N HIS A 542 -13.66 19.77 -28.42
CA HIS A 542 -12.22 19.94 -28.34
C HIS A 542 -11.68 20.65 -29.58
N LYS A 543 -10.89 21.72 -29.36
CA LYS A 543 -10.16 22.43 -30.43
C LYS A 543 -8.68 22.03 -30.51
N ILE A 544 -8.27 21.06 -29.70
CA ILE A 544 -6.94 20.48 -29.71
C ILE A 544 -6.90 19.29 -30.66
N THR A 545 -5.74 19.03 -31.26
CA THR A 545 -5.54 17.81 -32.04
C THR A 545 -5.41 16.65 -31.08
N GLU A 546 -6.37 15.73 -31.12
CA GLU A 546 -6.36 14.51 -30.33
C GLU A 546 -5.54 13.41 -31.04
N ASP A 547 -5.11 12.41 -30.27
CA ASP A 547 -4.47 11.21 -30.83
C ASP A 547 -5.49 10.37 -31.63
N ILE A 548 -5.01 9.51 -32.53
CA ILE A 548 -5.90 8.59 -33.24
C ILE A 548 -6.13 7.36 -32.36
N VAL A 549 -7.35 7.21 -31.84
CA VAL A 549 -7.78 5.98 -31.16
C VAL A 549 -8.02 4.86 -32.19
N GLU A 550 -7.29 3.75 -32.07
CA GLU A 550 -7.43 2.57 -32.96
C GLU A 550 -8.81 1.89 -32.82
N SER A 551 -9.45 2.00 -31.66
CA SER A 551 -10.78 1.47 -31.38
C SER A 551 -11.55 2.46 -30.49
N GLY A 552 -12.76 2.83 -30.92
CA GLY A 552 -13.65 3.75 -30.21
C GLY A 552 -13.58 5.18 -30.73
N VAL A 553 -14.17 6.10 -29.96
CA VAL A 553 -14.12 7.55 -30.17
C VAL A 553 -13.93 8.21 -28.81
N TYR A 554 -13.30 9.38 -28.77
CA TYR A 554 -13.27 10.17 -27.53
C TYR A 554 -14.70 10.49 -27.07
N PRO A 555 -14.98 10.39 -25.77
CA PRO A 555 -16.26 10.79 -25.22
C PRO A 555 -16.50 12.26 -25.52
N ARG A 556 -17.66 12.57 -26.10
CA ARG A 556 -18.08 13.94 -26.40
C ARG A 556 -19.13 14.46 -25.44
N GLN A 557 -19.52 13.67 -24.45
CA GLN A 557 -20.51 14.05 -23.47
C GLN A 557 -19.93 13.95 -22.07
N ILE A 558 -20.27 14.92 -21.23
CA ILE A 558 -20.04 14.90 -19.79
C ILE A 558 -21.37 15.04 -19.07
N GLU A 559 -21.56 14.24 -18.03
CA GLU A 559 -22.68 14.35 -17.09
C GLU A 559 -22.16 15.06 -15.83
N HIS A 560 -22.79 16.17 -15.45
CA HIS A 560 -22.41 16.98 -14.28
C HIS A 560 -23.59 17.22 -13.35
#